data_AF-A0A7J2LC09-F1
#
_entry.id   AF-A0A7J2LC09-F1
#
_cell.length_a   1.000
_cell.length_b   1.000
_cell.length_c   1.000
_cell.angle_alpha   90.00
_cell.angle_beta   90.00
_cell.angle_gamma   90.00
#
_symmetry.space_group_name_H-M   'P 1'
#
loop_
_entity.id
_entity.type
_entity.pdbx_description
1 polymer ?
#
loop_
_entity_poly.entity_id
_entity_poly.type
_entity_poly.pdbx_seq_one_letter_code
_entity_poly.pdbx_strand_id
1 'polypeptide(L)'
;MLPETYECLAEKMYEILEKIKKVYIDGSKVADYWISKRFSPPEEPFLICGVDSSWGVKEFKGYALYAINAEAVICMNGLDYEKLVDVDVLLPFKHVEDRLRLYSEIVEAKLIFKVLSRYNEMHGLIDGSLVSRVIRPIPGVNKVVMKEAFEKHENILSEIKSKALTGAKEFWCDSIIYAKKFIDEISIEESNQGYMLFIEYFEKLVAYMTLVEKFKDRLVFISKHSRTNDYFKESFKPDMALFETYTTGTGFSDPSEIKKTVVDEKSKWKLPNDIHSFFVETPLTVTFVRFEHGHP
;
A
#
# COMPACT_ATOMS: atom_id res chain seq x y z
N MET A 1 2.65 20.50 -25.33
CA MET A 1 2.70 21.59 -24.33
C MET A 1 2.88 22.89 -25.09
N LEU A 2 2.20 23.96 -24.68
CA LEU A 2 2.22 25.25 -25.39
C LEU A 2 3.49 26.06 -25.03
N PRO A 3 4.13 26.77 -25.98
CA PRO A 3 5.29 27.63 -25.69
C PRO A 3 5.07 28.62 -24.55
N GLU A 4 3.87 29.21 -24.47
CA GLU A 4 3.43 30.18 -23.47
C GLU A 4 3.51 29.61 -22.03
N THR A 5 3.48 28.28 -21.89
CA THR A 5 3.68 27.62 -20.59
C THR A 5 5.09 27.86 -20.05
N TYR A 6 6.10 27.82 -20.93
CA TYR A 6 7.49 28.06 -20.55
C TYR A 6 7.76 29.55 -20.28
N GLU A 7 7.13 30.44 -21.03
CA GLU A 7 7.21 31.89 -20.79
C GLU A 7 6.65 32.24 -19.42
N CYS A 8 5.43 31.76 -19.10
CA CYS A 8 4.82 31.97 -17.78
C CYS A 8 5.67 31.37 -16.64
N LEU A 9 6.30 30.22 -16.86
CA LEU A 9 7.24 29.64 -15.87
C LEU A 9 8.47 30.54 -15.67
N ALA A 10 9.06 31.05 -16.76
CA ALA A 10 10.22 31.92 -16.70
C ALA A 10 9.90 33.22 -15.95
N GLU A 11 8.75 33.83 -16.22
CA GLU A 11 8.26 35.04 -15.54
C GLU A 11 8.06 34.81 -14.03
N LYS A 12 7.54 33.65 -13.64
CA LYS A 12 7.22 33.32 -12.23
C LYS A 12 8.33 32.58 -11.49
N MET A 13 9.47 32.32 -12.13
CA MET A 13 10.51 31.43 -11.61
C MET A 13 10.98 31.81 -10.20
N TYR A 14 11.24 33.10 -9.96
CA TYR A 14 11.67 33.58 -8.64
C TYR A 14 10.62 33.37 -7.56
N GLU A 15 9.35 33.70 -7.84
CA GLU A 15 8.26 33.51 -6.89
C GLU A 15 8.05 32.02 -6.56
N ILE A 16 8.18 31.16 -7.55
CA ILE A 16 8.08 29.71 -7.38
C ILE A 16 9.24 29.20 -6.52
N LEU A 17 10.48 29.63 -6.79
CA LEU A 17 11.65 29.24 -6.00
C LEU A 17 11.52 29.68 -4.54
N GLU A 18 11.02 30.88 -4.28
CA GLU A 18 10.73 31.34 -2.92
C GLU A 18 9.67 30.47 -2.23
N LYS A 19 8.61 30.09 -2.94
CA LYS A 19 7.59 29.15 -2.43
C LYS A 19 8.18 27.77 -2.11
N ILE A 20 9.09 27.26 -2.94
CA ILE A 20 9.75 25.96 -2.73
C ILE A 20 10.72 26.01 -1.55
N LYS A 21 11.47 27.10 -1.40
CA LYS A 21 12.47 27.26 -0.34
C LYS A 21 11.87 27.50 1.04
N LYS A 22 10.63 28.00 1.11
CA LYS A 22 9.92 28.19 2.39
C LYS A 22 9.85 26.88 3.17
N VAL A 23 10.63 26.84 4.25
CA VAL A 23 10.57 25.83 5.30
C VAL A 23 10.38 26.59 6.60
N TYR A 24 9.31 26.30 7.32
CA TYR A 24 8.94 27.00 8.55
C TYR A 24 9.42 26.24 9.79
N ILE A 25 10.56 25.55 9.66
CA ILE A 25 11.14 24.71 10.70
C ILE A 25 12.63 24.98 10.78
N ASP A 26 13.11 25.07 12.01
CA ASP A 26 14.53 25.13 12.32
C ASP A 26 15.15 23.74 12.09
N GLY A 27 16.17 23.68 11.23
CA GLY A 27 16.86 22.43 10.89
C GLY A 27 17.51 21.74 12.09
N SER A 28 17.84 22.48 13.16
CA SER A 28 18.36 21.88 14.40
C SER A 28 17.36 20.91 15.03
N LYS A 29 16.05 21.24 14.99
CA LYS A 29 14.98 20.37 15.46
C LYS A 29 14.87 19.07 14.67
N VAL A 30 15.30 19.06 13.40
CA VAL A 30 15.29 17.85 12.59
C VAL A 30 16.40 16.89 13.04
N ALA A 31 17.56 17.43 13.44
CA ALA A 31 18.68 16.65 13.95
C ALA A 31 18.36 15.97 15.28
N ASP A 32 17.54 16.58 16.14
CA ASP A 32 17.12 16.01 17.42
C ASP A 32 16.40 14.66 17.26
N TYR A 33 15.70 14.46 16.13
CA TYR A 33 14.99 13.23 15.82
C TYR A 33 15.81 12.23 14.98
N TRP A 34 17.03 12.60 14.54
CA TRP A 34 17.84 11.76 13.67
C TRP A 34 18.92 11.00 14.45
N ILE A 35 18.80 9.67 14.45
CA ILE A 35 19.78 8.79 15.07
C ILE A 35 20.82 8.40 14.01
N SER A 36 21.98 9.04 14.08
CA SER A 36 23.11 8.72 13.21
C SER A 36 23.62 7.31 13.50
N LYS A 37 23.55 6.42 12.51
CA LYS A 37 23.99 5.02 12.65
C LYS A 37 24.62 4.54 11.35
N ARG A 38 25.75 3.84 11.47
CA ARG A 38 26.30 3.05 10.37
C ARG A 38 25.72 1.64 10.46
N PHE A 39 25.20 1.16 9.34
CA PHE A 39 24.67 -0.20 9.25
C PHE A 39 25.81 -1.16 8.90
N SER A 40 25.94 -2.23 9.66
CA SER A 40 26.78 -3.37 9.35
C SER A 40 25.89 -4.55 8.93
N PRO A 41 26.39 -5.46 8.07
CA PRO A 41 25.70 -6.72 7.82
C PRO A 41 25.40 -7.45 9.14
N PRO A 42 24.27 -8.18 9.22
CA PRO A 42 23.96 -9.00 10.38
C PRO A 42 25.00 -10.12 10.55
N GLU A 43 25.26 -10.52 11.80
CA GLU A 43 26.18 -11.63 12.12
C GLU A 43 25.63 -12.98 11.64
N GLU A 44 24.30 -13.14 11.66
CA GLU A 44 23.59 -14.33 11.19
C GLU A 44 22.85 -14.05 9.87
N PRO A 45 22.73 -15.06 8.97
CA PRO A 45 22.00 -14.92 7.72
C PRO A 45 20.53 -14.58 7.98
N PHE A 46 20.11 -13.41 7.50
CA PHE A 46 18.77 -12.89 7.68
C PHE A 46 17.91 -13.24 6.45
N LEU A 47 16.89 -14.08 6.64
CA LEU A 47 16.04 -14.53 5.55
C LEU A 47 15.02 -13.45 5.19
N ILE A 48 15.11 -12.93 3.97
CA ILE A 48 14.24 -11.87 3.47
C ILE A 48 13.62 -12.23 2.13
N CYS A 49 12.38 -11.78 1.91
CA CYS A 49 11.78 -11.77 0.59
C CYS A 49 11.24 -10.38 0.27
N GLY A 50 11.57 -9.87 -0.91
CA GLY A 50 11.01 -8.63 -1.43
C GLY A 50 9.91 -8.93 -2.44
N VAL A 51 8.77 -8.25 -2.33
CA VAL A 51 7.66 -8.38 -3.29
C VAL A 51 7.38 -7.04 -3.99
N ASP A 52 7.17 -7.11 -5.30
CA ASP A 52 6.71 -6.01 -6.13
C ASP A 52 5.80 -6.55 -7.23
N SER A 53 4.96 -5.68 -7.80
CA SER A 53 4.01 -6.03 -8.85
C SER A 53 3.98 -4.99 -9.96
N SER A 54 3.59 -5.45 -11.14
CA SER A 54 3.39 -4.58 -12.29
C SER A 54 2.15 -5.00 -13.07
N TRP A 55 1.53 -4.04 -13.75
CA TRP A 55 0.38 -4.29 -14.60
C TRP A 55 0.48 -3.51 -15.91
N GLY A 56 -0.17 -4.05 -16.93
CA GLY A 56 -0.36 -3.42 -18.23
C GLY A 56 -1.83 -3.53 -18.64
N VAL A 57 -2.30 -2.55 -19.39
CA VAL A 57 -3.69 -2.51 -19.86
C VAL A 57 -3.80 -2.01 -21.28
N LYS A 58 -4.73 -2.60 -22.03
CA LYS A 58 -5.18 -2.11 -23.32
C LYS A 58 -6.69 -1.90 -23.27
N GLU A 59 -7.10 -0.64 -23.39
CA GLU A 59 -8.51 -0.26 -23.41
C GLU A 59 -9.10 -0.35 -24.82
N PHE A 60 -10.32 -0.88 -24.89
CA PHE A 60 -11.17 -0.96 -26.07
C PHE A 60 -12.50 -0.24 -25.79
N LYS A 61 -13.39 -0.12 -26.79
CA LYS A 61 -14.66 0.64 -26.72
C LYS A 61 -15.75 0.03 -25.80
N GLY A 62 -15.38 -0.72 -24.76
CA GLY A 62 -16.33 -1.35 -23.83
C GLY A 62 -15.69 -2.33 -22.85
N TYR A 63 -14.39 -2.55 -22.93
CA TYR A 63 -13.65 -3.42 -22.01
C TYR A 63 -12.18 -3.02 -21.94
N ALA A 64 -11.50 -3.43 -20.88
CA ALA A 64 -10.06 -3.34 -20.75
C ALA A 64 -9.46 -4.73 -20.66
N LEU A 65 -8.58 -5.10 -21.60
CA LEU A 65 -7.73 -6.28 -21.46
C LEU A 65 -6.55 -5.88 -20.61
N TYR A 66 -6.31 -6.60 -19.52
CA TYR A 66 -5.17 -6.33 -18.66
C TYR A 66 -4.30 -7.58 -18.46
N ALA A 67 -3.06 -7.33 -18.08
CA ALA A 67 -2.15 -8.33 -17.54
C ALA A 67 -1.55 -7.77 -16.26
N ILE A 68 -1.54 -8.56 -15.20
CA ILE A 68 -0.88 -8.22 -13.94
C ILE A 68 0.04 -9.36 -13.52
N ASN A 69 1.19 -9.00 -12.97
CA ASN A 69 2.11 -9.95 -12.40
C ASN A 69 2.66 -9.43 -11.07
N ALA A 70 3.10 -10.35 -10.23
CA ALA A 70 3.91 -10.05 -9.08
C ALA A 70 5.04 -11.07 -8.96
N GLU A 71 6.17 -10.62 -8.44
CA GLU A 71 7.33 -11.45 -8.18
C GLU A 71 7.81 -11.23 -6.75
N ALA A 72 8.08 -12.33 -6.05
CA ALA A 72 8.77 -12.33 -4.78
C ALA A 72 10.17 -12.89 -4.99
N VAL A 73 11.17 -12.07 -4.69
CA VAL A 73 12.59 -12.47 -4.70
C VAL A 73 12.93 -12.92 -3.29
N ILE A 74 13.29 -14.19 -3.15
CA ILE A 74 13.55 -14.86 -1.88
C ILE A 74 15.06 -15.00 -1.71
N CYS A 75 15.61 -14.41 -0.65
CA CYS A 75 17.02 -14.45 -0.32
C CYS A 75 17.25 -15.39 0.87
N MET A 76 17.94 -16.50 0.62
CA MET A 76 18.42 -17.44 1.63
C MET A 76 19.89 -17.76 1.36
N ASN A 77 20.22 -18.98 0.91
CA ASN A 77 21.55 -19.40 0.42
C ASN A 77 21.65 -19.25 -1.10
N GLY A 78 21.19 -18.11 -1.62
CA GLY A 78 20.96 -17.87 -3.04
C GLY A 78 19.64 -17.13 -3.27
N LEU A 79 19.28 -16.95 -4.54
CA LEU A 79 18.02 -16.34 -4.96
C LEU A 79 17.04 -17.40 -5.44
N ASP A 80 15.83 -17.38 -4.89
CA ASP A 80 14.68 -18.12 -5.38
C ASP A 80 13.54 -17.15 -5.72
N TYR A 81 12.57 -17.61 -6.52
CA TYR A 81 11.52 -16.74 -7.06
C TYR A 81 10.15 -17.41 -6.97
N GLU A 82 9.18 -16.66 -6.45
CA GLU A 82 7.78 -17.02 -6.50
C GLU A 82 7.01 -15.98 -7.31
N LYS A 83 6.07 -16.42 -8.15
CA LYS A 83 5.40 -15.56 -9.13
C LYS A 83 3.91 -15.80 -9.15
N LEU A 84 3.14 -14.74 -9.41
CA LEU A 84 1.72 -14.79 -9.74
C LEU A 84 1.48 -13.97 -11.00
N VAL A 85 0.65 -14.48 -11.91
CA VAL A 85 0.32 -13.83 -13.19
C VAL A 85 -1.16 -14.04 -13.50
N ASP A 86 -1.88 -12.94 -13.74
CA ASP A 86 -3.28 -12.94 -14.16
C ASP A 86 -3.45 -12.10 -15.43
N VAL A 87 -4.17 -12.64 -16.41
CA VAL A 87 -4.47 -11.97 -17.68
C VAL A 87 -5.95 -12.17 -17.95
N ASP A 88 -6.70 -11.07 -18.02
CA ASP A 88 -8.15 -11.14 -18.12
C ASP A 88 -8.75 -9.84 -18.65
N VAL A 89 -10.07 -9.83 -18.82
CA VAL A 89 -10.86 -8.66 -19.10
C VAL A 89 -11.38 -8.05 -17.80
N LEU A 90 -11.18 -6.75 -17.63
CA LEU A 90 -11.65 -6.01 -16.47
C LEU A 90 -13.13 -5.66 -16.61
N LEU A 91 -13.98 -6.34 -15.83
CA LEU A 91 -15.43 -6.14 -15.82
C LEU A 91 -15.90 -5.81 -14.39
N PRO A 92 -16.72 -4.77 -14.19
CA PRO A 92 -17.19 -3.78 -15.17
C PRO A 92 -16.09 -2.83 -15.68
N PHE A 93 -16.22 -2.29 -16.89
CA PHE A 93 -15.24 -1.35 -17.47
C PHE A 93 -15.34 0.05 -16.82
N LYS A 94 -14.82 0.18 -15.59
CA LYS A 94 -14.89 1.39 -14.77
C LYS A 94 -13.68 1.50 -13.83
N HIS A 95 -13.17 2.72 -13.66
CA HIS A 95 -12.03 3.02 -12.79
C HIS A 95 -10.82 2.11 -13.05
N VAL A 96 -10.50 1.89 -14.33
CA VAL A 96 -9.54 0.88 -14.80
C VAL A 96 -8.21 0.95 -14.05
N GLU A 97 -7.53 2.10 -14.06
CA GLU A 97 -6.22 2.24 -13.40
C GLU A 97 -6.29 2.03 -11.88
N ASP A 98 -7.34 2.53 -11.21
CA ASP A 98 -7.49 2.35 -9.77
C ASP A 98 -7.78 0.89 -9.40
N ARG A 99 -8.55 0.17 -10.22
CA ARG A 99 -8.79 -1.28 -10.04
C ARG A 99 -7.54 -2.11 -10.31
N LEU A 100 -6.76 -1.79 -11.33
CA LEU A 100 -5.51 -2.50 -11.60
C LEU A 100 -4.48 -2.26 -10.51
N ARG A 101 -4.43 -1.05 -9.95
CA ARG A 101 -3.65 -0.77 -8.74
C ARG A 101 -4.16 -1.57 -7.54
N LEU A 102 -5.47 -1.65 -7.35
CA LEU A 102 -6.07 -2.48 -6.29
C LEU A 102 -5.66 -3.94 -6.47
N TYR A 103 -5.73 -4.48 -7.68
CA TYR A 103 -5.30 -5.84 -8.00
C TYR A 103 -3.81 -6.03 -7.69
N SER A 104 -2.95 -5.07 -8.05
CA SER A 104 -1.51 -5.06 -7.69
C SER A 104 -1.33 -5.27 -6.19
N GLU A 105 -2.02 -4.47 -5.40
CA GLU A 105 -1.97 -4.56 -3.94
C GLU A 105 -2.49 -5.91 -3.43
N ILE A 106 -3.52 -6.51 -4.06
CA ILE A 106 -4.01 -7.85 -3.71
C ILE A 106 -2.97 -8.92 -4.04
N VAL A 107 -2.41 -8.91 -5.24
CA VAL A 107 -1.47 -9.95 -5.70
C VAL A 107 -0.19 -9.93 -4.86
N GLU A 108 0.33 -8.75 -4.51
CA GLU A 108 1.47 -8.63 -3.60
C GLU A 108 1.18 -9.21 -2.21
N ALA A 109 0.02 -8.87 -1.64
CA ALA A 109 -0.40 -9.40 -0.33
C ALA A 109 -0.54 -10.94 -0.36
N LYS A 110 -1.05 -11.49 -1.45
CA LYS A 110 -1.17 -12.95 -1.61
C LYS A 110 0.17 -13.63 -1.81
N LEU A 111 1.03 -13.04 -2.64
CA LEU A 111 2.34 -13.60 -2.92
C LEU A 111 3.21 -13.61 -1.66
N ILE A 112 3.22 -12.50 -0.90
CA ILE A 112 3.97 -12.45 0.36
C ILE A 112 3.40 -13.41 1.40
N PHE A 113 2.08 -13.53 1.52
CA PHE A 113 1.44 -14.53 2.38
C PHE A 113 1.89 -15.95 2.03
N LYS A 114 1.89 -16.30 0.73
CA LYS A 114 2.32 -17.61 0.22
C LYS A 114 3.76 -17.92 0.62
N VAL A 115 4.66 -16.95 0.50
CA VAL A 115 6.08 -17.11 0.88
C VAL A 115 6.23 -17.23 2.41
N LEU A 116 5.64 -16.32 3.18
CA LEU A 116 5.77 -16.32 4.65
C LEU A 116 5.10 -17.52 5.33
N SER A 117 4.10 -18.14 4.68
CA SER A 117 3.47 -19.37 5.13
C SER A 117 4.33 -20.61 4.86
N ARG A 118 5.25 -20.55 3.89
CA ARG A 118 6.17 -21.66 3.58
C ARG A 118 7.45 -21.58 4.41
N TYR A 119 7.88 -20.37 4.77
CA TYR A 119 9.14 -20.12 5.46
C TYR A 119 8.92 -19.37 6.77
N ASN A 120 9.05 -20.08 7.89
CA ASN A 120 8.70 -19.56 9.23
C ASN A 120 9.59 -18.39 9.70
N GLU A 121 10.87 -18.37 9.31
CA GLU A 121 11.85 -17.35 9.74
C GLU A 121 12.01 -16.20 8.72
N MET A 122 11.28 -16.26 7.61
CA MET A 122 11.35 -15.27 6.54
C MET A 122 10.72 -13.95 6.96
N HIS A 123 11.36 -12.83 6.60
CA HIS A 123 10.80 -11.48 6.72
C HIS A 123 10.37 -10.95 5.34
N GLY A 124 9.18 -10.37 5.27
CA GLY A 124 8.61 -9.83 4.04
C GLY A 124 8.83 -8.33 3.92
N LEU A 125 9.46 -7.91 2.83
CA LEU A 125 9.62 -6.53 2.41
C LEU A 125 8.60 -6.23 1.31
N ILE A 126 7.77 -5.22 1.52
CA ILE A 126 6.66 -4.87 0.63
C ILE A 126 6.81 -3.42 0.14
N ASP A 127 6.74 -3.17 -1.17
CA ASP A 127 6.90 -1.81 -1.74
C ASP A 127 5.66 -0.92 -1.57
N GLY A 128 5.70 -0.02 -0.61
CA GLY A 128 4.67 0.97 -0.31
C GLY A 128 4.22 0.90 1.14
N SER A 129 3.52 1.93 1.62
CA SER A 129 3.13 2.00 3.03
C SER A 129 1.89 1.14 3.34
N LEU A 130 1.89 0.48 4.51
CA LEU A 130 0.70 -0.23 5.01
C LEU A 130 -0.51 0.72 5.14
N VAL A 131 -0.27 1.93 5.65
CA VAL A 131 -1.31 2.96 5.82
C VAL A 131 -2.01 3.23 4.48
N SER A 132 -1.26 3.54 3.41
CA SER A 132 -1.85 3.81 2.10
C SER A 132 -2.60 2.64 1.50
N ARG A 133 -2.16 1.39 1.76
CA ARG A 133 -2.83 0.18 1.29
C ARG A 133 -4.19 -0.02 1.95
N VAL A 134 -4.32 0.38 3.21
CA VAL A 134 -5.57 0.25 3.99
C VAL A 134 -6.52 1.43 3.76
N ILE A 135 -6.05 2.67 3.91
CA ILE A 135 -6.95 3.85 3.98
C ILE A 135 -7.36 4.41 2.62
N ARG A 136 -6.70 4.01 1.53
CA ARG A 136 -7.00 4.54 0.20
C ARG A 136 -8.37 4.02 -0.27
N PRO A 137 -9.37 4.90 -0.47
CA PRO A 137 -10.64 4.50 -1.05
C PRO A 137 -10.46 4.14 -2.52
N ILE A 138 -11.32 3.26 -3.02
CA ILE A 138 -11.48 3.05 -4.45
C ILE A 138 -12.58 4.00 -4.98
N PRO A 139 -12.34 4.72 -6.09
CA PRO A 139 -13.40 5.53 -6.70
C PRO A 139 -14.64 4.71 -7.03
N GLY A 140 -15.81 5.31 -6.85
CA GLY A 140 -17.10 4.63 -7.05
C GLY A 140 -17.60 3.84 -5.84
N VAL A 141 -16.77 3.62 -4.81
CA VAL A 141 -17.22 3.08 -3.52
C VAL A 141 -17.42 4.22 -2.53
N ASN A 142 -18.63 4.32 -1.98
CA ASN A 142 -18.98 5.28 -0.95
C ASN A 142 -19.75 4.57 0.18
N LYS A 143 -20.13 5.29 1.24
CA LYS A 143 -20.81 4.69 2.39
C LYS A 143 -22.13 4.01 2.05
N VAL A 144 -22.87 4.53 1.07
CA VAL A 144 -24.14 3.94 0.61
C VAL A 144 -23.86 2.62 -0.09
N VAL A 145 -22.93 2.61 -1.05
CA VAL A 145 -22.50 1.40 -1.77
C VAL A 145 -22.00 0.33 -0.81
N MET A 146 -21.16 0.70 0.15
CA MET A 146 -20.65 -0.23 1.16
C MET A 146 -21.80 -0.85 1.97
N LYS A 147 -22.72 -0.01 2.48
CA LYS A 147 -23.85 -0.48 3.28
C LYS A 147 -24.75 -1.44 2.48
N GLU A 148 -25.13 -1.06 1.27
CA GLU A 148 -25.98 -1.88 0.40
C GLU A 148 -25.30 -3.19 -0.01
N ALA A 149 -23.98 -3.17 -0.27
CA ALA A 149 -23.24 -4.39 -0.57
C ALA A 149 -23.21 -5.35 0.62
N PHE A 150 -23.07 -4.86 1.86
CA PHE A 150 -23.21 -5.68 3.06
C PHE A 150 -24.62 -6.28 3.18
N GLU A 151 -25.66 -5.50 2.92
CA GLU A 151 -27.05 -5.98 3.01
C GLU A 151 -27.41 -7.01 1.93
N LYS A 152 -26.89 -6.85 0.70
CA LYS A 152 -27.25 -7.69 -0.45
C LYS A 152 -26.32 -8.89 -0.67
N HIS A 153 -25.06 -8.79 -0.25
CA HIS A 153 -24.00 -9.74 -0.59
C HIS A 153 -23.21 -10.21 0.65
N GLU A 154 -23.85 -10.26 1.82
CA GLU A 154 -23.25 -10.71 3.08
C GLU A 154 -22.59 -12.09 2.96
N ASN A 155 -23.21 -13.01 2.22
CA ASN A 155 -22.68 -14.36 1.97
C ASN A 155 -21.32 -14.33 1.26
N ILE A 156 -21.20 -13.51 0.21
CA ILE A 156 -19.96 -13.34 -0.57
C ILE A 156 -18.86 -12.73 0.31
N LEU A 157 -19.18 -11.67 1.04
CA LEU A 157 -18.22 -10.99 1.93
C LEU A 157 -17.77 -11.93 3.06
N SER A 158 -18.69 -12.69 3.63
CA SER A 158 -18.40 -13.70 4.66
C SER A 158 -17.52 -14.82 4.13
N GLU A 159 -17.75 -15.27 2.90
CA GLU A 159 -16.93 -16.28 2.25
C GLU A 159 -15.50 -15.77 2.04
N ILE A 160 -15.33 -14.59 1.44
CA ILE A 160 -14.02 -13.94 1.23
C ILE A 160 -13.26 -13.85 2.55
N LYS A 161 -13.92 -13.33 3.59
CA LYS A 161 -13.32 -13.18 4.91
C LYS A 161 -12.92 -14.52 5.52
N SER A 162 -13.80 -15.51 5.48
CA SER A 162 -13.57 -16.85 6.01
C SER A 162 -12.38 -17.54 5.31
N LYS A 163 -12.35 -17.52 3.98
CA LYS A 163 -11.29 -18.15 3.18
C LYS A 163 -9.94 -17.50 3.41
N ALA A 164 -9.89 -16.17 3.53
CA ALA A 164 -8.67 -15.46 3.86
C ALA A 164 -8.15 -15.86 5.26
N LEU A 165 -8.98 -15.75 6.29
CA LEU A 165 -8.59 -16.00 7.69
C LEU A 165 -8.13 -17.44 7.94
N THR A 166 -8.83 -18.41 7.32
CA THR A 166 -8.50 -19.84 7.39
C THR A 166 -7.24 -20.21 6.62
N GLY A 167 -6.66 -19.30 5.84
CA GLY A 167 -5.50 -19.60 4.99
C GLY A 167 -5.86 -20.52 3.83
N ALA A 168 -7.10 -20.50 3.35
CA ALA A 168 -7.58 -21.39 2.30
C ALA A 168 -6.74 -21.22 1.03
N LYS A 169 -6.20 -22.33 0.51
CA LYS A 169 -5.39 -22.36 -0.72
C LYS A 169 -6.12 -21.69 -1.89
N GLU A 170 -7.43 -21.88 -1.97
CA GLU A 170 -8.28 -21.32 -3.01
C GLU A 170 -8.22 -19.78 -3.08
N PHE A 171 -8.13 -19.11 -1.93
CA PHE A 171 -8.04 -17.65 -1.83
C PHE A 171 -6.61 -17.14 -2.04
N TRP A 172 -5.63 -17.81 -1.42
CA TRP A 172 -4.25 -17.33 -1.37
C TRP A 172 -3.38 -17.76 -2.55
N CYS A 173 -3.72 -18.87 -3.22
CA CYS A 173 -2.88 -19.47 -4.25
C CYS A 173 -3.61 -19.69 -5.57
N ASP A 174 -4.82 -20.26 -5.54
CA ASP A 174 -5.46 -20.73 -6.77
C ASP A 174 -6.19 -19.59 -7.52
N SER A 175 -6.71 -18.60 -6.78
CA SER A 175 -7.40 -17.43 -7.37
C SER A 175 -6.59 -16.17 -7.10
N ILE A 176 -6.02 -15.57 -8.15
CA ILE A 176 -5.20 -14.36 -8.01
C ILE A 176 -6.04 -13.19 -7.50
N ILE A 177 -7.21 -12.96 -8.12
CA ILE A 177 -8.27 -12.10 -7.61
C ILE A 177 -9.49 -12.97 -7.33
N TYR A 178 -9.80 -13.22 -6.07
CA TYR A 178 -10.84 -14.16 -5.64
C TYR A 178 -12.25 -13.60 -5.91
N ALA A 179 -12.43 -12.30 -5.72
CA ALA A 179 -13.68 -11.57 -5.91
C ALA A 179 -14.28 -11.76 -7.31
N LYS A 180 -13.44 -12.00 -8.32
CA LYS A 180 -13.88 -12.24 -9.71
C LYS A 180 -14.86 -13.41 -9.86
N LYS A 181 -14.80 -14.41 -8.98
CA LYS A 181 -15.71 -15.57 -9.02
C LYS A 181 -17.17 -15.18 -8.91
N PHE A 182 -17.45 -14.05 -8.27
CA PHE A 182 -18.81 -13.59 -8.01
C PHE A 182 -19.33 -12.64 -9.09
N ILE A 183 -18.59 -12.45 -10.18
CA ILE A 183 -18.98 -11.50 -11.24
C ILE A 183 -20.35 -11.84 -11.85
N ASP A 184 -20.64 -13.11 -12.07
CA ASP A 184 -21.90 -13.56 -12.65
C ASP A 184 -23.05 -13.50 -11.64
N GLU A 185 -22.76 -13.64 -10.34
CA GLU A 185 -23.74 -13.52 -9.25
C GLU A 185 -24.13 -12.06 -9.00
N ILE A 186 -23.19 -11.14 -9.15
CA ILE A 186 -23.42 -9.70 -9.01
C ILE A 186 -23.95 -9.20 -10.35
N SER A 187 -25.28 -9.24 -10.53
CA SER A 187 -25.96 -8.68 -11.72
C SER A 187 -25.33 -7.34 -12.10
N ILE A 188 -24.61 -7.28 -13.23
CA ILE A 188 -23.87 -6.09 -13.68
C ILE A 188 -24.83 -5.09 -14.35
N GLU A 189 -25.92 -4.76 -13.66
CA GLU A 189 -26.66 -3.53 -13.95
C GLU A 189 -25.84 -2.32 -13.51
N GLU A 190 -26.04 -1.17 -14.16
CA GLU A 190 -25.28 0.06 -13.88
C GLU A 190 -25.35 0.48 -12.40
N SER A 191 -26.48 0.17 -11.74
CA SER A 191 -26.72 0.34 -10.30
C SER A 191 -25.82 -0.50 -9.40
N ASN A 192 -25.30 -1.63 -9.88
CA ASN A 192 -24.60 -2.63 -9.07
C ASN A 192 -23.08 -2.67 -9.31
N GLN A 193 -22.56 -1.91 -10.28
CA GLN A 193 -21.11 -1.85 -10.55
C GLN A 193 -20.30 -1.43 -9.32
N GLY A 194 -20.88 -0.58 -8.46
CA GLY A 194 -20.28 -0.19 -7.18
C GLY A 194 -20.06 -1.37 -6.22
N TYR A 195 -20.93 -2.38 -6.26
CA TYR A 195 -20.83 -3.55 -5.39
C TYR A 195 -19.62 -4.41 -5.78
N MET A 196 -19.40 -4.64 -7.07
CA MET A 196 -18.22 -5.37 -7.55
C MET A 196 -16.93 -4.66 -7.11
N LEU A 197 -16.84 -3.34 -7.31
CA LEU A 197 -15.70 -2.53 -6.85
C LEU A 197 -15.47 -2.65 -5.35
N PHE A 198 -16.56 -2.65 -4.57
CA PHE A 198 -16.47 -2.81 -3.13
C PHE A 198 -16.00 -4.22 -2.72
N ILE A 199 -16.49 -5.27 -3.37
CA ILE A 199 -16.13 -6.66 -3.06
C ILE A 199 -14.64 -6.91 -3.35
N GLU A 200 -14.09 -6.34 -4.42
CA GLU A 200 -12.66 -6.37 -4.71
C GLU A 200 -11.86 -5.59 -3.67
N TYR A 201 -12.34 -4.39 -3.31
CA TYR A 201 -11.71 -3.59 -2.27
C TYR A 201 -11.74 -4.32 -0.92
N PHE A 202 -12.83 -5.03 -0.62
CA PHE A 202 -12.99 -5.84 0.57
C PHE A 202 -12.01 -7.01 0.60
N GLU A 203 -11.83 -7.72 -0.52
CA GLU A 203 -10.79 -8.76 -0.66
C GLU A 203 -9.41 -8.20 -0.31
N LYS A 204 -9.04 -7.02 -0.85
CA LYS A 204 -7.78 -6.38 -0.50
C LYS A 204 -7.67 -6.14 1.00
N LEU A 205 -8.68 -5.50 1.59
CA LEU A 205 -8.67 -5.15 3.00
C LEU A 205 -8.51 -6.38 3.89
N VAL A 206 -9.25 -7.44 3.60
CA VAL A 206 -9.16 -8.71 4.32
C VAL A 206 -7.79 -9.35 4.13
N ALA A 207 -7.23 -9.34 2.90
CA ALA A 207 -5.90 -9.88 2.65
C ALA A 207 -4.84 -9.18 3.53
N TYR A 208 -4.83 -7.84 3.61
CA TYR A 208 -3.91 -7.12 4.50
C TYR A 208 -4.20 -7.37 5.97
N MET A 209 -5.47 -7.40 6.37
CA MET A 209 -5.84 -7.69 7.76
C MET A 209 -5.28 -9.05 8.18
N THR A 210 -5.51 -10.10 7.39
CA THR A 210 -4.99 -11.44 7.67
C THR A 210 -3.46 -11.50 7.61
N LEU A 211 -2.84 -10.80 6.66
CA LEU A 211 -1.39 -10.75 6.52
C LEU A 211 -0.75 -10.13 7.77
N VAL A 212 -1.26 -8.99 8.23
CA VAL A 212 -0.79 -8.31 9.44
C VAL A 212 -1.09 -9.16 10.68
N GLU A 213 -2.29 -9.73 10.79
CA GLU A 213 -2.67 -10.59 11.93
C GLU A 213 -1.71 -11.77 12.11
N LYS A 214 -1.30 -12.43 11.02
CA LYS A 214 -0.43 -13.61 11.08
C LYS A 214 1.06 -13.30 11.10
N PHE A 215 1.48 -12.17 10.52
CA PHE A 215 2.90 -11.92 10.23
C PHE A 215 3.41 -10.53 10.64
N LYS A 216 2.68 -9.75 11.43
CA LYS A 216 3.09 -8.37 11.83
C LYS A 216 4.55 -8.23 12.27
N ASP A 217 5.10 -9.21 13.00
CA ASP A 217 6.48 -9.17 13.52
C ASP A 217 7.54 -9.49 12.45
N ARG A 218 7.11 -9.89 11.25
CA ARG A 218 7.95 -10.27 10.11
C ARG A 218 7.69 -9.42 8.86
N LEU A 219 6.93 -8.32 8.98
CA LEU A 219 6.56 -7.48 7.83
C LEU A 219 7.22 -6.10 7.92
N VAL A 220 7.80 -5.67 6.81
CA VAL A 220 8.35 -4.33 6.63
C VAL A 220 7.77 -3.72 5.35
N PHE A 221 7.12 -2.57 5.49
CA PHE A 221 6.54 -1.81 4.40
C PHE A 221 7.46 -0.63 4.09
N ILE A 222 8.01 -0.58 2.86
CA ILE A 222 9.04 0.38 2.47
C ILE A 222 8.45 1.33 1.44
N SER A 223 8.45 2.63 1.69
CA SER A 223 7.99 3.62 0.71
C SER A 223 9.05 4.67 0.46
N LYS A 224 9.34 4.95 -0.82
CA LYS A 224 10.23 6.05 -1.25
C LYS A 224 9.56 7.42 -1.18
N HIS A 225 8.26 7.45 -0.90
CA HIS A 225 7.49 8.68 -0.80
C HIS A 225 6.59 8.64 0.43
N SER A 226 6.64 9.70 1.24
CA SER A 226 5.68 9.95 2.30
C SER A 226 5.19 11.39 2.25
N ARG A 227 3.92 11.57 2.63
CA ARG A 227 3.28 12.89 2.81
C ARG A 227 2.98 13.18 4.29
N THR A 228 3.44 12.33 5.19
CA THR A 228 3.21 12.50 6.63
C THR A 228 4.01 13.68 7.16
N ASN A 229 3.47 14.30 8.20
CA ASN A 229 4.09 15.35 9.01
C ASN A 229 4.00 14.96 10.49
N ASP A 230 4.18 13.68 10.80
CA ASP A 230 3.99 13.10 12.13
C ASP A 230 5.05 13.63 13.12
N TYR A 231 6.32 13.78 12.68
CA TYR A 231 7.40 14.41 13.46
C TYR A 231 7.25 15.93 13.50
N PHE A 232 6.88 16.53 12.36
CA PHE A 232 6.94 17.97 12.16
C PHE A 232 5.57 18.56 11.77
N LYS A 233 4.58 18.46 12.66
CA LYS A 233 3.17 18.80 12.38
C LYS A 233 2.91 20.21 11.87
N GLU A 234 3.74 21.17 12.29
CA GLU A 234 3.66 22.58 11.85
C GLU A 234 4.28 22.83 10.47
N SER A 235 4.93 21.82 9.88
CA SER A 235 5.54 21.92 8.56
C SER A 235 4.50 21.86 7.43
N PHE A 236 4.69 22.69 6.41
CA PHE A 236 4.02 22.50 5.12
C PHE A 236 4.71 21.46 4.22
N LYS A 237 5.92 21.01 4.59
CA LYS A 237 6.67 19.95 3.90
C LYS A 237 6.56 18.62 4.65
N PRO A 238 6.50 17.48 3.95
CA PRO A 238 6.53 16.17 4.59
C PRO A 238 7.80 15.92 5.41
N ASP A 239 7.70 15.10 6.45
CA ASP A 239 8.83 14.72 7.32
C ASP A 239 10.01 14.19 6.50
N MET A 240 9.73 13.33 5.51
CA MET A 240 10.74 12.75 4.63
C MET A 240 11.59 13.82 3.93
N ALA A 241 10.93 14.86 3.39
CA ALA A 241 11.62 15.95 2.72
C ALA A 241 12.46 16.79 3.70
N LEU A 242 12.04 16.91 4.97
CA LEU A 242 12.80 17.60 6.00
C LEU A 242 14.04 16.80 6.41
N PHE A 243 13.89 15.48 6.65
CA PHE A 243 15.04 14.61 6.92
C PHE A 243 16.02 14.59 5.74
N GLU A 244 15.53 14.52 4.51
CA GLU A 244 16.36 14.62 3.31
C GLU A 244 17.12 15.95 3.22
N THR A 245 16.47 17.07 3.58
CA THR A 245 17.07 18.41 3.48
C THR A 245 18.11 18.67 4.57
N TYR A 246 17.83 18.28 5.82
CA TYR A 246 18.62 18.70 6.99
C TYR A 246 19.55 17.63 7.54
N THR A 247 19.49 16.40 7.02
CA THR A 247 20.39 15.31 7.39
C THR A 247 21.05 14.76 6.13
N THR A 248 22.31 14.34 6.22
CA THR A 248 23.05 13.74 5.09
C THR A 248 23.69 12.39 5.43
N GLY A 249 23.92 12.11 6.71
CA GLY A 249 24.51 10.87 7.21
C GLY A 249 23.53 9.68 7.15
N THR A 250 24.10 8.47 7.17
CA THR A 250 23.33 7.25 7.36
C THR A 250 22.70 7.22 8.75
N GLY A 251 21.54 6.62 8.87
CA GLY A 251 20.80 6.59 10.13
C GLY A 251 19.32 6.42 9.91
N PHE A 252 18.55 6.73 10.95
CA PHE A 252 17.10 6.65 10.92
C PHE A 252 16.47 7.65 11.88
N SER A 253 15.21 8.00 11.65
CA SER A 253 14.44 8.83 12.58
C SER A 253 14.01 8.02 13.81
N ASP A 254 14.04 8.62 15.00
CA ASP A 254 13.68 7.93 16.24
C ASP A 254 12.22 7.42 16.19
N PRO A 255 11.98 6.09 16.15
CA PRO A 255 10.63 5.55 16.05
C PRO A 255 9.80 5.74 17.33
N SER A 256 10.42 6.00 18.49
CA SER A 256 9.72 6.10 19.77
C SER A 256 8.89 7.38 19.91
N GLU A 257 9.20 8.38 19.10
CA GLU A 257 8.52 9.68 19.06
C GLU A 257 7.15 9.60 18.37
N ILE A 258 6.93 8.60 17.52
CA ILE A 258 5.65 8.38 16.85
C ILE A 258 4.92 7.22 17.51
N LYS A 259 3.83 7.54 18.21
CA LYS A 259 2.81 6.56 18.59
C LYS A 259 1.66 6.64 17.59
N LYS A 260 1.57 5.63 16.73
CA LYS A 260 0.58 5.58 15.66
C LYS A 260 -0.01 4.18 15.54
N THR A 261 -1.24 4.14 15.07
CA THR A 261 -1.93 2.92 14.65
C THR A 261 -2.11 2.97 13.14
N VAL A 262 -2.39 1.82 12.51
CA VAL A 262 -2.51 1.77 11.04
C VAL A 262 -3.61 2.71 10.53
N VAL A 263 -4.70 2.83 11.28
CA VAL A 263 -5.81 3.75 10.99
C VAL A 263 -6.03 4.69 12.18
N ASP A 264 -6.03 6.00 11.92
CA ASP A 264 -6.44 7.01 12.88
C ASP A 264 -7.97 6.94 13.09
N GLU A 265 -8.43 6.97 14.34
CA GLU A 265 -9.86 7.03 14.70
C GLU A 265 -10.60 8.17 13.99
N LYS A 266 -9.90 9.26 13.66
CA LYS A 266 -10.44 10.42 12.94
C LYS A 266 -10.42 10.28 11.42
N SER A 267 -10.04 9.11 10.90
CA SER A 267 -10.03 8.85 9.46
C SER A 267 -11.40 9.16 8.85
N LYS A 268 -11.39 10.03 7.82
CA LYS A 268 -12.62 10.43 7.11
C LYS A 268 -13.20 9.27 6.29
N TRP A 269 -12.34 8.35 5.86
CA TRP A 269 -12.74 7.15 5.15
C TRP A 269 -13.11 6.06 6.15
N LYS A 270 -14.33 5.53 6.02
CA LYS A 270 -14.85 4.49 6.91
C LYS A 270 -14.64 3.12 6.26
N LEU A 271 -13.78 2.32 6.88
CA LEU A 271 -13.63 0.89 6.57
C LEU A 271 -14.84 0.11 7.13
N PRO A 272 -15.06 -1.14 6.70
CA PRO A 272 -15.93 -2.08 7.41
C PRO A 272 -15.61 -2.13 8.91
N ASN A 273 -16.63 -2.24 9.77
CA ASN A 273 -16.47 -2.01 11.21
C ASN A 273 -15.41 -2.91 11.88
N ASP A 274 -15.42 -4.20 11.56
CA ASP A 274 -14.47 -5.18 12.06
C ASP A 274 -13.04 -4.93 11.58
N ILE A 275 -12.88 -4.63 10.28
CA ILE A 275 -11.58 -4.28 9.69
C ILE A 275 -11.07 -2.95 10.27
N HIS A 276 -11.97 -1.99 10.46
CA HIS A 276 -11.67 -0.70 11.08
C HIS A 276 -11.15 -0.89 12.49
N SER A 277 -11.90 -1.63 13.33
CA SER A 277 -11.50 -1.93 14.71
C SER A 277 -10.11 -2.59 14.76
N PHE A 278 -9.87 -3.58 13.91
CA PHE A 278 -8.57 -4.24 13.84
C PHE A 278 -7.42 -3.25 13.57
N PHE A 279 -7.54 -2.40 12.54
CA PHE A 279 -6.44 -1.49 12.17
C PHE A 279 -6.31 -0.26 13.07
N VAL A 280 -7.38 0.15 13.76
CA VAL A 280 -7.31 1.15 14.82
C VAL A 280 -6.55 0.61 16.04
N GLU A 281 -6.71 -0.68 16.35
CA GLU A 281 -6.01 -1.32 17.47
C GLU A 281 -4.60 -1.82 17.12
N THR A 282 -4.25 -1.86 15.83
CA THR A 282 -2.95 -2.34 15.37
C THR A 282 -1.88 -1.24 15.50
N PRO A 283 -0.89 -1.38 16.40
CA PRO A 283 0.20 -0.42 16.52
C PRO A 283 1.08 -0.45 15.27
N LEU A 284 1.54 0.72 14.83
CA LEU A 284 2.40 0.91 13.68
C LEU A 284 3.64 1.70 14.10
N THR A 285 4.80 1.10 13.89
CA THR A 285 6.08 1.81 14.01
C THR A 285 6.45 2.39 12.65
N VAL A 286 6.71 3.71 12.60
CA VAL A 286 7.15 4.41 11.40
C VAL A 286 8.52 5.02 11.65
N THR A 287 9.45 4.81 10.73
CA THR A 287 10.78 5.44 10.75
C THR A 287 11.21 5.77 9.33
N PHE A 288 11.95 6.86 9.19
CA PHE A 288 12.63 7.24 7.95
C PHE A 288 14.07 6.75 8.05
N VAL A 289 14.57 6.07 7.02
CA VAL A 289 15.89 5.44 7.05
C VAL A 289 16.70 5.90 5.86
N ARG A 290 17.97 6.23 6.08
CA ARG A 290 18.96 6.45 5.01
C ARG A 290 20.08 5.42 5.13
N PHE A 291 20.17 4.56 4.12
CA PHE A 291 21.17 3.49 4.09
C PHE A 291 22.56 3.98 3.64
N GLU A 292 22.63 5.02 2.81
CA GLU A 292 23.87 5.52 2.21
C GLU A 292 24.01 7.04 2.31
N HIS A 293 25.22 7.54 2.52
CA HIS A 293 25.46 8.98 2.69
C HIS A 293 25.08 9.78 1.43
N GLY A 294 24.29 10.84 1.61
CA GLY A 294 23.85 11.71 0.51
C GLY A 294 22.79 11.13 -0.43
N HIS A 295 22.34 9.89 -0.18
CA HIS A 295 21.21 9.29 -0.91
C HIS A 295 19.87 9.57 -0.22
N PRO A 296 18.75 9.54 -0.96
CA PRO A 296 17.40 9.55 -0.38
C PRO A 296 17.22 8.41 0.63
#